data_AF-A0A953YVA2-F1
#
_entry.id   AF-A0A953YVA2-F1
#
_cell.length_a   1.000
_cell.length_b   1.000
_cell.length_c   1.000
_cell.angle_alpha   90.00
_cell.angle_beta   90.00
_cell.angle_gamma   90.00
#
_symmetry.space_group_name_H-M   'P 1'
#
loop_
_entity.id
_entity.type
_entity.pdbx_description
1 polymer ?
#
loop_
_entity_poly.entity_id
_entity_poly.type
_entity_poly.pdbx_seq_one_letter_code
_entity_poly.pdbx_strand_id
1 'polypeptide(L)'
;DAGRCGLPEVNLGVLPGTGGTQRLLRLVGKSKAIELMCSGRLFSFEEALDWDIINEIYDGDAKSFREQLIDYCKQFTLPNKATKVVGNIKRAVQSGAEMGFEYGLTLERELQKALFDSQDAKEGLNAFNSKRTPSFKGV
;
A
#
# COMPACT_ATOMS: atom_id res chain seq x y z
N ASP A 1 12.08 0.49 -22.19
CA ASP A 1 11.04 1.43 -21.75
C ASP A 1 9.75 0.73 -21.38
N ALA A 2 9.48 0.61 -20.08
CA ALA A 2 8.21 0.15 -19.54
C ALA A 2 7.14 1.28 -19.46
N GLY A 3 7.41 2.44 -20.07
CA GLY A 3 6.50 3.58 -20.14
C GLY A 3 6.92 4.73 -19.22
N ARG A 4 5.95 5.59 -18.88
CA ARG A 4 6.09 6.74 -17.98
C ARG A 4 4.83 6.87 -17.12
N CYS A 5 4.94 7.59 -16.00
CA CYS A 5 3.82 7.90 -15.11
C CYS A 5 3.28 9.31 -15.36
N GLY A 6 2.01 9.56 -15.04
CA GLY A 6 1.42 10.90 -15.06
C GLY A 6 -0.10 10.91 -15.20
N LEU A 7 -0.68 12.11 -15.12
CA LEU A 7 -2.10 12.39 -15.30
C LEU A 7 -2.27 13.48 -16.38
N PRO A 8 -2.26 13.10 -17.68
CA PRO A 8 -2.24 14.04 -18.80
C PRO A 8 -3.63 14.53 -19.26
N GLU A 9 -4.69 14.26 -18.49
CA GLU A 9 -6.09 14.56 -18.82
C GLU A 9 -6.34 16.02 -19.22
N VAL A 10 -5.54 16.97 -18.70
CA VAL A 10 -5.63 18.39 -19.04
C VAL A 10 -5.47 18.64 -20.54
N ASN A 11 -4.66 17.82 -21.23
CA ASN A 11 -4.45 17.92 -22.68
C ASN A 11 -5.70 17.50 -23.49
N LEU A 12 -6.66 16.84 -22.84
CA LEU A 12 -7.96 16.47 -23.39
C LEU A 12 -9.07 17.44 -22.96
N GLY A 13 -8.74 18.52 -22.26
CA GLY A 13 -9.70 19.51 -21.77
C GLY A 13 -10.52 19.03 -20.57
N VAL A 14 -10.05 18.01 -19.85
CA VAL A 14 -10.70 17.44 -18.66
C VAL A 14 -9.71 17.29 -17.50
N LEU A 15 -10.21 17.05 -16.29
CA LEU A 15 -9.38 16.79 -15.12
C LEU A 15 -9.27 15.28 -14.83
N PRO A 16 -8.30 14.83 -14.00
CA PRO A 16 -8.18 13.42 -13.59
C PRO A 16 -9.34 12.94 -12.71
N GLY A 17 -10.45 12.55 -13.36
CA GLY A 17 -11.77 12.35 -12.74
C GLY A 17 -11.96 11.10 -11.91
N THR A 18 -11.13 10.06 -12.09
CA THR A 18 -11.25 8.78 -11.35
C THR A 18 -10.54 8.83 -9.98
N GLY A 19 -10.54 10.03 -9.37
CA GLY A 19 -9.87 10.33 -8.11
C GLY A 19 -8.38 10.64 -8.24
N GLY A 20 -7.87 10.91 -9.44
CA GLY A 20 -6.47 11.32 -9.65
C GLY A 20 -6.15 12.62 -8.90
N THR A 21 -7.04 13.61 -8.95
CA THR A 21 -6.91 14.87 -8.19
C THR A 21 -6.79 14.66 -6.69
N GLN A 22 -7.49 13.65 -6.16
CA GLN A 22 -7.56 13.39 -4.73
C GLN A 22 -6.41 12.52 -4.23
N ARG A 23 -6.02 11.51 -5.00
CA ARG A 23 -4.96 10.57 -4.62
C ARG A 23 -3.58 11.17 -4.83
N LEU A 24 -3.33 11.82 -5.96
CA LEU A 24 -2.02 12.43 -6.21
C LEU A 24 -1.72 13.53 -5.19
N LEU A 25 -2.71 14.36 -4.86
CA LEU A 25 -2.63 15.34 -3.77
C LEU A 25 -2.16 14.71 -2.45
N ARG A 26 -2.72 13.56 -2.07
CA ARG A 26 -2.40 12.89 -0.79
C ARG A 26 -1.00 12.26 -0.80
N LEU A 27 -0.52 11.85 -1.97
CA LEU A 27 0.83 11.27 -2.13
C LEU A 27 1.90 12.36 -2.11
N VAL A 28 1.74 13.42 -2.91
CA VAL A 28 2.84 14.36 -3.18
C VAL A 28 2.62 15.79 -2.68
N GLY A 29 1.50 16.03 -2.00
CA GLY A 29 1.10 17.35 -1.52
C GLY A 29 0.53 18.28 -2.60
N LYS A 30 -0.08 19.38 -2.15
CA LYS A 30 -0.86 20.31 -3.01
C LYS A 30 -0.05 20.89 -4.16
N SER A 31 1.13 21.44 -3.86
CA SER A 31 1.92 22.20 -4.84
C SER A 31 2.32 21.34 -6.03
N LYS A 32 2.96 20.19 -5.76
CA LYS A 32 3.44 19.28 -6.81
C LYS A 32 2.28 18.63 -7.56
N ALA A 33 1.20 18.25 -6.86
CA ALA A 33 0.05 17.65 -7.52
C ALA A 33 -0.60 18.61 -8.54
N ILE A 34 -0.75 19.89 -8.18
CA ILE A 34 -1.28 20.91 -9.09
C ILE A 34 -0.34 21.09 -10.30
N GLU A 35 0.96 21.24 -10.07
CA GLU A 35 1.95 21.38 -11.15
C GLU A 35 1.89 20.20 -12.14
N LEU A 36 1.92 18.97 -11.64
CA LEU A 36 1.92 17.76 -12.47
C LEU A 36 0.62 17.63 -13.27
N MET A 37 -0.55 17.87 -12.66
CA MET A 37 -1.84 17.75 -13.34
C MET A 37 -2.11 18.90 -14.32
N CYS A 38 -1.71 20.13 -13.99
CA CYS A 38 -1.92 21.29 -14.86
C CYS A 38 -0.94 21.32 -16.04
N SER A 39 0.30 20.86 -15.85
CA SER A 39 1.25 20.71 -16.96
C SER A 39 0.93 19.49 -17.84
N GLY A 40 0.27 18.47 -17.27
CA GLY A 40 0.03 17.19 -17.94
C GLY A 40 1.33 16.44 -18.27
N ARG A 41 2.47 16.81 -17.66
CA ARG A 41 3.77 16.20 -17.98
C ARG A 41 3.82 14.77 -17.49
N LEU A 42 4.38 13.90 -18.32
CA LEU A 42 4.76 12.55 -17.90
C LEU A 42 6.14 12.59 -17.24
N PHE A 43 6.33 11.75 -16.23
CA PHE A 43 7.56 11.63 -15.45
C PHE A 43 8.06 10.18 -15.42
N SER A 44 9.34 10.03 -15.09
CA SER A 44 10.04 8.74 -15.00
C SER A 44 9.58 7.92 -13.79
N PHE A 45 9.94 6.63 -13.75
CA PHE A 45 9.64 5.79 -12.58
C PHE A 45 10.52 6.17 -11.38
N GLU A 46 11.74 6.64 -11.64
CA GLU A 46 12.68 7.15 -10.65
C GLU A 46 12.11 8.41 -9.97
N GLU A 47 11.60 9.37 -10.75
CA GLU A 47 10.87 10.52 -10.19
C GLU A 47 9.64 10.08 -9.38
N ALA A 48 8.92 9.06 -9.84
CA ALA A 48 7.74 8.55 -9.14
C ALA A 48 8.11 7.85 -7.81
N LEU A 49 9.24 7.17 -7.76
CA LEU A 49 9.80 6.57 -6.55
C LEU A 49 10.25 7.66 -5.56
N ASP A 50 10.96 8.68 -6.05
CA ASP A 50 11.41 9.83 -5.24
C ASP A 50 10.26 10.63 -4.62
N TRP A 51 9.05 10.52 -5.18
CA TRP A 51 7.84 11.18 -4.67
C TRP A 51 6.86 10.22 -3.98
N ASP A 52 7.30 9.00 -3.64
CA ASP A 52 6.48 7.98 -2.96
C ASP A 52 5.18 7.60 -3.71
N ILE A 53 5.13 7.82 -5.04
CA ILE A 53 4.02 7.35 -5.90
C ILE A 53 4.18 5.86 -6.19
N ILE A 54 5.42 5.41 -6.34
CA ILE A 54 5.82 4.01 -6.50
C ILE A 54 6.62 3.61 -5.26
N ASN A 55 6.47 2.36 -4.80
CA ASN A 55 7.20 1.87 -3.63
C ASN A 55 8.53 1.20 -4.01
N GLU A 56 8.59 0.53 -5.16
CA GLU A 56 9.77 -0.24 -5.59
C GLU A 56 9.84 -0.26 -7.13
N ILE A 57 11.05 -0.25 -7.67
CA ILE A 57 11.33 -0.43 -9.10
C ILE A 57 12.10 -1.74 -9.25
N TYR A 58 11.64 -2.60 -10.15
CA TYR A 58 12.29 -3.88 -10.44
C TYR A 58 12.75 -3.88 -11.90
N ASP A 59 14.04 -4.13 -12.10
CA ASP A 59 14.62 -4.32 -13.42
C ASP A 59 14.33 -5.73 -13.95
N GLY A 60 14.27 -5.85 -15.27
CA GLY A 60 14.14 -7.13 -15.97
C GLY A 60 13.11 -7.13 -17.09
N ASP A 61 12.94 -8.28 -17.71
CA ASP A 61 11.85 -8.54 -18.64
C ASP A 61 10.52 -8.80 -17.89
N ALA A 62 9.41 -8.90 -18.63
CA ALA A 62 8.09 -9.09 -18.03
C ALA A 62 7.97 -10.37 -17.16
N LYS A 63 8.78 -11.40 -17.47
CA LYS A 63 8.76 -12.67 -16.73
C LYS A 63 9.49 -12.52 -15.39
N SER A 64 10.72 -12.03 -15.42
CA SER A 64 11.53 -11.76 -14.21
C SER A 64 10.88 -10.72 -13.32
N PHE A 65 10.24 -9.68 -13.88
CA PHE A 65 9.40 -8.74 -13.12
C PHE A 65 8.27 -9.46 -12.36
N ARG A 66 7.55 -10.37 -13.04
CA ARG A 66 6.45 -11.12 -12.42
C ARG A 66 6.93 -12.03 -11.29
N GLU A 67 8.07 -12.67 -11.45
CA GLU A 67 8.67 -13.52 -10.41
C GLU A 67 9.04 -12.70 -9.17
N GLN A 68 9.72 -11.57 -9.37
CA GLN A 68 10.07 -10.63 -8.28
C GLN A 68 8.82 -10.08 -7.58
N LEU A 69 7.78 -9.70 -8.34
CA LEU A 69 6.51 -9.23 -7.79
C LEU A 69 5.80 -10.31 -6.95
N ILE A 70 5.82 -11.57 -7.40
CA ILE A 70 5.25 -12.69 -6.65
C ILE A 70 6.00 -12.86 -5.32
N ASP A 71 7.33 -12.78 -5.33
CA ASP A 71 8.14 -12.92 -4.13
C ASP A 71 7.95 -11.75 -3.15
N TYR A 72 7.81 -10.52 -3.66
CA TYR A 72 7.38 -9.37 -2.87
C TYR A 72 6.01 -9.62 -2.22
N CYS A 73 5.02 -10.06 -2.99
CA CYS A 73 3.68 -10.38 -2.47
C CYS A 73 3.72 -11.44 -1.36
N LYS A 74 4.56 -12.48 -1.51
CA LYS A 74 4.68 -13.56 -0.52
C LYS A 74 5.10 -13.06 0.86
N GLN A 75 5.76 -11.91 0.97
CA GLN A 75 6.16 -11.34 2.26
C GLN A 75 4.97 -10.97 3.15
N PHE A 76 3.79 -10.76 2.55
CA PHE A 76 2.55 -10.35 3.22
C PHE A 76 1.48 -11.45 3.27
N THR A 77 1.77 -12.65 2.73
CA THR A 77 0.83 -13.77 2.70
C THR A 77 1.28 -14.93 3.57
N LEU A 78 0.44 -15.95 3.68
CA LEU A 78 0.84 -17.24 4.23
C LEU A 78 2.00 -17.84 3.41
N PRO A 79 2.91 -18.59 4.05
CA PRO A 79 3.01 -18.81 5.50
C PRO A 79 3.73 -17.67 6.25
N ASN A 80 4.25 -16.66 5.55
CA ASN A 80 5.17 -15.66 6.10
C ASN A 80 4.51 -14.64 7.05
N LYS A 81 3.22 -14.37 6.88
CA LYS A 81 2.43 -13.46 7.71
C LYS A 81 1.00 -13.96 7.91
N ALA A 82 0.45 -13.68 9.08
CA ALA A 82 -0.98 -13.82 9.37
C ALA A 82 -1.78 -12.86 8.47
N THR A 83 -2.44 -13.39 7.43
CA THR A 83 -3.10 -12.58 6.39
C THR A 83 -4.24 -11.72 6.93
N LYS A 84 -4.94 -12.17 7.98
CA LYS A 84 -5.97 -11.38 8.67
C LYS A 84 -5.38 -10.14 9.34
N VAL A 85 -4.19 -10.26 9.94
CA VAL A 85 -3.46 -9.13 10.54
C VAL A 85 -3.08 -8.13 9.45
N VAL A 86 -2.51 -8.61 8.34
CA VAL A 86 -2.15 -7.76 7.18
C VAL A 86 -3.36 -7.00 6.64
N GLY A 87 -4.50 -7.68 6.48
CA GLY A 87 -5.75 -7.05 6.06
C GLY A 87 -6.26 -5.99 7.03
N ASN A 88 -6.20 -6.27 8.34
CA ASN A 88 -6.62 -5.32 9.37
C ASN A 88 -5.70 -4.10 9.44
N ILE A 89 -4.37 -4.26 9.31
CA ILE A 89 -3.42 -3.14 9.22
C ILE A 89 -3.78 -2.25 8.02
N LYS A 90 -3.95 -2.85 6.83
CA LYS A 90 -4.35 -2.10 5.63
C LYS A 90 -5.65 -1.34 5.83
N ARG A 91 -6.65 -1.96 6.47
CA ARG A 91 -7.95 -1.33 6.76
C ARG A 91 -7.82 -0.19 7.77
N ALA A 92 -7.06 -0.38 8.84
CA ALA A 92 -6.84 0.64 9.87
C ALA A 92 -6.24 1.91 9.23
N VAL A 93 -5.23 1.75 8.39
CA VAL A 93 -4.59 2.88 7.69
C VAL A 93 -5.53 3.49 6.65
N GLN A 94 -6.06 2.71 5.70
CA GLN A 94 -6.83 3.24 4.57
C GLN A 94 -8.15 3.89 4.99
N SER A 95 -8.88 3.26 5.92
CA SER A 95 -10.15 3.83 6.40
C SER A 95 -9.93 4.85 7.52
N GLY A 96 -8.96 4.62 8.41
CA GLY A 96 -8.68 5.52 9.53
C GLY A 96 -8.10 6.87 9.08
N ALA A 97 -7.33 6.90 7.98
CA ALA A 97 -6.78 8.14 7.43
C ALA A 97 -7.86 9.12 6.90
N GLU A 98 -9.06 8.64 6.60
CA GLU A 98 -10.18 9.47 6.15
C GLU A 98 -11.12 9.85 7.33
N MET A 99 -10.71 9.56 8.57
CA MET A 99 -11.46 9.87 9.78
C MET A 99 -10.71 10.90 10.65
N GLY A 100 -11.42 11.50 11.59
CA GLY A 100 -10.76 12.24 12.68
C GLY A 100 -9.88 11.29 13.49
N PHE A 101 -8.74 11.80 13.98
CA PHE A 101 -7.71 11.00 14.65
C PHE A 101 -8.28 10.04 15.73
N GLU A 102 -9.14 10.54 16.62
CA GLU A 102 -9.76 9.75 17.69
C GLU A 102 -10.65 8.59 17.17
N TYR A 103 -11.33 8.79 16.03
CA TYR A 103 -12.12 7.74 15.39
C TYR A 103 -11.22 6.71 14.69
N GLY A 104 -10.11 7.16 14.10
CA GLY A 104 -9.07 6.27 13.58
C GLY A 104 -8.50 5.37 14.67
N LEU A 105 -8.17 5.93 15.83
CA LEU A 105 -7.72 5.16 17.01
C LEU A 105 -8.79 4.18 17.50
N THR A 106 -10.06 4.56 17.45
CA THR A 106 -11.16 3.66 17.83
C THR A 106 -11.26 2.48 16.87
N LEU A 107 -11.19 2.73 15.55
CA LEU A 107 -11.18 1.67 14.55
C LEU A 107 -9.98 0.73 14.73
N GLU A 108 -8.79 1.28 14.97
CA GLU A 108 -7.58 0.49 15.23
C GLU A 108 -7.77 -0.45 16.43
N ARG A 109 -8.29 0.05 17.56
CA ARG A 109 -8.54 -0.74 18.76
C ARG A 109 -9.51 -1.89 18.51
N GLU A 110 -10.60 -1.65 17.79
CA GLU A 110 -11.58 -2.71 17.47
C GLU A 110 -10.98 -3.78 16.54
N LEU A 111 -10.22 -3.37 15.52
CA LEU A 111 -9.53 -4.29 14.63
C LEU A 111 -8.48 -5.12 15.38
N GLN A 112 -7.73 -4.50 16.30
CA GLN A 112 -6.72 -5.17 17.10
C GLN A 112 -7.35 -6.14 18.11
N LYS A 113 -8.45 -5.75 18.77
CA LYS A 113 -9.20 -6.62 19.67
C LYS A 113 -9.66 -7.90 18.97
N ALA A 114 -10.22 -7.77 17.76
CA ALA A 114 -10.63 -8.92 16.97
C ALA A 114 -9.47 -9.86 16.56
N LEU A 115 -8.23 -9.35 16.53
CA LEU A 115 -7.03 -10.15 16.27
C LEU A 115 -6.54 -10.87 17.52
N PHE A 116 -6.66 -10.30 18.72
CA PHE A 116 -6.20 -10.96 19.95
C PHE A 116 -6.90 -12.31 20.21
N ASP A 117 -8.14 -12.45 19.76
CA ASP A 117 -8.89 -13.71 19.88
C ASP A 117 -8.54 -14.75 18.78
N SER A 118 -7.71 -14.38 17.79
CA SER A 118 -7.37 -15.23 16.63
C SER A 118 -6.41 -16.37 16.98
N GLN A 119 -6.42 -17.42 16.14
CA GLN A 119 -5.46 -18.52 16.29
C GLN A 119 -4.05 -18.05 15.96
N ASP A 120 -3.91 -17.18 14.96
CA ASP A 120 -2.64 -16.62 14.53
C ASP A 120 -1.98 -15.76 15.62
N ALA A 121 -2.74 -15.03 16.44
CA ALA A 121 -2.18 -14.28 17.55
C ALA A 121 -1.57 -15.21 18.61
N LYS A 122 -2.30 -16.27 18.99
CA LYS A 122 -1.80 -17.29 19.94
C LYS A 122 -0.56 -17.98 19.39
N GLU A 123 -0.59 -18.39 18.13
CA GLU A 123 0.53 -19.02 17.45
C GLU A 123 1.75 -18.10 17.35
N GLY A 124 1.56 -16.84 16.95
CA GLY A 124 2.63 -15.86 16.83
C GLY A 124 3.35 -15.63 18.16
N LEU A 125 2.59 -15.44 19.25
CA LEU A 125 3.14 -15.28 20.60
C LEU A 125 3.88 -16.53 21.08
N ASN A 126 3.30 -17.71 20.88
CA ASN A 126 3.92 -18.98 21.25
C ASN A 126 5.21 -19.24 20.46
N ALA A 127 5.20 -19.00 19.15
CA ALA A 127 6.34 -19.18 18.27
C ALA A 127 7.49 -18.22 18.65
N PHE A 128 7.16 -16.96 18.97
CA PHE A 128 8.11 -15.98 19.47
C PHE A 128 8.78 -16.44 20.77
N ASN A 129 7.99 -16.85 21.76
CA ASN A 129 8.51 -17.34 23.04
C ASN A 129 9.37 -18.60 22.89
N SER A 130 9.00 -19.50 21.97
CA SER A 130 9.74 -20.73 21.67
C SER A 130 10.85 -20.56 20.62
N LYS A 131 11.15 -19.32 20.18
CA LYS A 131 12.17 -19.00 19.17
C LYS A 131 12.09 -19.83 17.89
N ARG A 132 10.88 -20.09 17.41
CA ARG A 132 10.61 -20.84 16.17
C ARG A 132 9.83 -19.98 15.18
N THR A 133 9.86 -20.38 13.92
CA THR A 133 8.99 -19.77 12.90
C THR A 133 7.52 -20.07 13.22
N PRO A 134 6.63 -19.06 13.20
CA PRO A 134 5.19 -19.28 13.38
C PRO A 134 4.59 -19.99 12.16
N SER A 135 3.56 -20.79 12.41
CA SER A 135 2.74 -21.46 11.39
C SER A 135 1.37 -20.80 11.32
N PHE A 136 1.30 -19.67 10.61
CA PHE A 136 0.05 -18.93 10.45
C PHE A 136 -0.95 -19.66 9.55
N LYS A 137 -2.24 -19.45 9.82
CA LYS A 137 -3.37 -20.00 9.07
C LYS A 137 -4.28 -18.93 8.46
N GLY A 138 -4.09 -17.66 8.83
CA GLY A 138 -4.86 -16.54 8.32
C GLY A 138 -6.23 -16.34 8.98
N VAL A 139 -6.44 -16.90 10.18
CA VAL A 139 -7.75 -16.94 10.87
C VAL A 139 -7.71 -16.48 12.33
#